data_AF-A0A7S1SCR6-F1
#
_entry.id   AF-A0A7S1SCR6-F1
#
_cell.length_a   1.000
_cell.length_b   1.000
_cell.length_c   1.000
_cell.angle_alpha   90.00
_cell.angle_beta   90.00
_cell.angle_gamma   90.00
#
_symmetry.space_group_name_H-M   'P 1'
#
loop_
_entity.id
_entity.type
_entity.pdbx_description
1 polymer ?
#
loop_
_entity_poly.entity_id
_entity_poly.type
_entity_poly.pdbx_seq_one_letter_code
_entity_poly.pdbx_strand_id
1 'polypeptide(L)'
;REDPFLSTQAVAEWVTVTTGLQAAHPESLARGADFVDRAIPDPRAAPGRPGWLGDDKDGSPGVPAWVPGQRWFDALRGFIALLHQGYREHRHQAAVASARFLSHNFPVKGRELGHLAEELRQRGPIRDPREFRRLLATWARSSGIPDPLEASKEEKYMTCDGSTCVIWTLLHVTLTAVAARGISGRTLLGDESLAVDGQVAHAGRIDEALGFVRTLVEAFLSCRPCKVSFLRDFDGCKYGRCAVSDFRALPLWLWRGRQV
;
A
#
# COMPACT_ATOMS: atom_id res chain seq x y z
N ARG A 1 15.24 25.83 7.15
CA ARG A 1 14.99 24.72 6.19
C ARG A 1 13.55 24.89 5.72
N GLU A 2 13.35 25.15 4.43
CA GLU A 2 12.00 25.23 3.84
C GLU A 2 11.28 23.89 4.03
N ASP A 3 9.96 23.94 4.22
CA ASP A 3 9.14 22.76 4.36
C ASP A 3 9.19 21.95 3.05
N PRO A 4 9.63 20.67 3.05
CA PRO A 4 9.68 19.84 1.84
C PRO A 4 8.29 19.55 1.25
N PHE A 5 7.23 19.83 2.00
CA PHE A 5 5.86 19.72 1.53
C PHE A 5 5.44 20.99 0.80
N LEU A 6 4.98 20.81 -0.43
CA LEU A 6 4.28 21.87 -1.16
C LEU A 6 3.08 22.30 -0.32
N SER A 7 2.89 23.61 -0.17
CA SER A 7 1.63 24.11 0.36
C SER A 7 0.47 23.59 -0.50
N THR A 8 -0.73 23.54 0.07
CA THR A 8 -1.96 23.27 -0.67
C THR A 8 -2.06 24.07 -1.97
N GLN A 9 -1.64 25.33 -1.93
CA GLN A 9 -1.57 26.23 -3.08
C GLN A 9 -0.58 25.74 -4.14
N ALA A 10 0.62 25.34 -3.72
CA ALA A 10 1.64 24.86 -4.64
C ALA A 10 1.29 23.48 -5.22
N VAL A 11 0.55 22.63 -4.49
CA VAL A 11 -0.02 21.39 -5.04
C VAL A 11 -1.10 21.70 -6.08
N ALA A 12 -2.01 22.64 -5.80
CA ALA A 12 -3.05 23.08 -6.74
C ALA A 12 -2.45 23.60 -8.04
N GLU A 13 -1.44 24.46 -7.95
CA GLU A 13 -0.72 24.99 -9.12
C GLU A 13 -0.04 23.87 -9.89
N TRP A 14 0.68 22.96 -9.21
CA TRP A 14 1.35 21.85 -9.86
C TRP A 14 0.36 20.94 -10.62
N VAL A 15 -0.79 20.60 -10.02
CA VAL A 15 -1.85 19.83 -10.68
C VAL A 15 -2.36 20.58 -11.91
N THR A 16 -2.63 21.89 -11.77
CA THR A 16 -3.13 22.73 -12.87
C THR A 16 -2.15 22.77 -14.03
N VAL A 17 -0.88 23.01 -13.76
CA VAL A 17 0.17 23.06 -14.79
C VAL A 17 0.37 21.70 -15.47
N THR A 18 0.36 20.62 -14.68
CA THR A 18 0.70 19.27 -15.20
C THR A 18 -0.47 18.63 -15.96
N THR A 19 -1.71 18.96 -15.59
CA THR A 19 -2.90 18.27 -16.11
C THR A 19 -3.87 19.17 -16.87
N GLY A 20 -3.71 20.49 -16.77
CA GLY A 20 -4.65 21.48 -17.32
C GLY A 20 -5.92 21.67 -16.46
N LEU A 21 -6.01 21.04 -15.29
CA LEU A 21 -7.22 21.06 -14.46
C LEU A 21 -7.09 22.01 -13.28
N GLN A 22 -8.01 22.97 -13.18
CA GLN A 22 -7.98 24.02 -12.17
C GLN A 22 -8.50 23.51 -10.82
N ALA A 23 -7.70 23.66 -9.76
CA ALA A 23 -8.12 23.32 -8.40
C ALA A 23 -8.81 24.53 -7.73
N ALA A 24 -10.14 24.58 -7.80
CA ALA A 24 -10.95 25.70 -7.29
C ALA A 24 -10.83 25.97 -5.78
N HIS A 25 -10.43 24.95 -5.01
CA HIS A 25 -10.27 25.00 -3.54
C HIS A 25 -8.93 24.37 -3.12
N PRO A 26 -7.81 25.09 -3.28
CA PRO A 26 -6.48 24.56 -2.97
C PRO A 26 -6.37 23.99 -1.55
N GLU A 27 -6.97 24.64 -0.55
CA GLU A 27 -7.02 24.23 0.85
C GLU A 27 -7.59 22.81 1.06
N SER A 28 -8.47 22.37 0.17
CA SER A 28 -9.05 21.02 0.21
C SER A 28 -8.06 19.96 -0.25
N LEU A 29 -6.95 20.31 -0.91
CA LEU A 29 -5.89 19.36 -1.26
C LEU A 29 -5.09 18.87 -0.04
N ALA A 30 -5.13 19.58 1.09
CA ALA A 30 -4.60 19.09 2.36
C ALA A 30 -5.58 18.17 3.10
N ARG A 31 -6.87 18.21 2.74
CA ARG A 31 -7.92 17.39 3.33
C ARG A 31 -8.20 16.25 2.36
N GLY A 32 -7.44 15.16 2.50
CA GLY A 32 -7.54 13.93 1.71
C GLY A 32 -8.77 13.80 0.80
N ALA A 33 -8.67 14.42 -0.38
CA ALA A 33 -9.28 14.12 -1.66
C ALA A 33 -10.83 13.97 -1.70
N ASP A 34 -11.58 15.03 -2.11
CA ASP A 34 -13.01 15.03 -2.55
C ASP A 34 -13.21 15.50 -4.00
N PHE A 35 -13.92 14.74 -4.84
CA PHE A 35 -14.46 15.19 -6.14
C PHE A 35 -15.82 14.54 -6.44
N VAL A 36 -16.85 15.38 -6.46
CA VAL A 36 -18.25 15.08 -6.76
C VAL A 36 -18.50 15.37 -8.24
N ASP A 37 -18.72 14.34 -9.07
CA ASP A 37 -19.83 14.28 -10.04
C ASP A 37 -19.85 13.02 -10.90
N ARG A 38 -21.07 12.56 -11.20
CA ARG A 38 -21.41 11.28 -11.86
C ARG A 38 -21.36 11.38 -13.39
N ALA A 39 -20.16 11.53 -13.97
CA ALA A 39 -19.97 11.49 -15.43
C ALA A 39 -19.22 10.23 -15.89
N ILE A 40 -19.57 9.77 -17.10
CA ILE A 40 -19.07 8.58 -17.80
C ILE A 40 -17.53 8.67 -17.98
N PRO A 41 -16.75 7.59 -17.80
CA PRO A 41 -15.30 7.69 -17.61
C PRO A 41 -14.53 8.09 -18.89
N ASP A 42 -13.79 9.21 -18.82
CA ASP A 42 -12.71 9.54 -19.77
C ASP A 42 -11.37 9.00 -19.21
N PRO A 43 -10.68 8.07 -19.91
CA PRO A 43 -9.40 7.49 -19.47
C PRO A 43 -8.22 8.49 -19.45
N ARG A 44 -8.43 9.76 -19.84
CA ARG A 44 -7.44 10.85 -19.77
C ARG A 44 -7.73 11.89 -18.69
N ALA A 45 -8.81 11.78 -17.93
CA ALA A 45 -9.19 12.73 -16.87
C ALA A 45 -8.42 12.50 -15.55
N ALA A 46 -8.37 13.54 -14.70
CA ALA A 46 -7.88 13.46 -13.33
C ALA A 46 -8.67 12.49 -12.45
N PRO A 47 -8.15 12.15 -11.25
CA PRO A 47 -8.76 11.16 -10.39
C PRO A 47 -10.27 11.19 -10.23
N GLY A 48 -10.92 10.11 -10.70
CA GLY A 48 -12.23 9.73 -10.20
C GLY A 48 -12.17 9.48 -8.69
N ARG A 49 -13.35 9.56 -8.03
CA ARG A 49 -13.51 9.52 -6.57
C ARG A 49 -12.44 8.68 -5.87
N PRO A 50 -11.46 9.29 -5.21
CA PRO A 50 -10.58 8.59 -4.29
C PRO A 50 -11.46 7.79 -3.33
N GLY A 51 -11.09 6.52 -3.06
CA GLY A 51 -11.87 5.65 -2.19
C GLY A 51 -12.00 6.10 -0.73
N TRP A 52 -11.59 7.35 -0.42
CA TRP A 52 -11.75 8.10 0.82
C TRP A 52 -13.08 8.87 0.86
N LEU A 53 -13.80 9.01 -0.27
CA LEU A 53 -15.06 9.77 -0.40
C LEU A 53 -16.32 8.95 -0.46
N GLY A 54 -16.17 7.63 -0.58
CA GLY A 54 -17.24 6.72 -0.19
C GLY A 54 -17.42 6.66 1.32
N ASP A 55 -16.54 7.32 2.08
CA ASP A 55 -16.42 7.25 3.53
C ASP A 55 -16.98 8.50 4.21
N ASP A 56 -17.81 9.35 3.62
CA ASP A 56 -18.48 10.36 4.45
C ASP A 56 -19.48 9.64 5.35
N LYS A 57 -19.28 9.71 6.67
CA LYS A 57 -20.24 9.20 7.65
C LYS A 57 -21.58 9.90 7.38
N ASP A 58 -22.56 9.14 6.88
CA ASP A 58 -23.90 9.63 6.52
C ASP A 58 -23.92 10.98 5.78
N GLY A 59 -23.05 11.14 4.77
CA GLY A 59 -23.11 12.28 3.83
C GLY A 59 -22.63 13.64 4.37
N SER A 60 -21.85 13.66 5.46
CA SER A 60 -21.21 14.89 5.95
C SER A 60 -19.83 15.10 5.32
N PRO A 61 -19.63 16.12 4.47
CA PRO A 61 -18.37 16.32 3.74
C PRO A 61 -17.15 16.45 4.67
N GLY A 62 -16.12 15.65 4.43
CA GLY A 62 -14.81 15.83 5.03
C GLY A 62 -14.60 15.18 6.40
N VAL A 63 -15.52 14.31 6.84
CA VAL A 63 -15.32 13.44 8.00
C VAL A 63 -15.11 12.00 7.53
N PRO A 64 -13.87 11.47 7.58
CA PRO A 64 -13.62 10.08 7.23
C PRO A 64 -14.48 9.14 8.09
N ALA A 65 -15.20 8.21 7.47
CA ALA A 65 -16.00 7.17 8.14
C ALA A 65 -15.10 6.26 8.96
N TRP A 66 -13.81 6.24 8.61
CA TRP A 66 -12.79 5.40 9.21
C TRP A 66 -11.60 6.24 9.64
N VAL A 67 -11.03 5.88 10.79
CA VAL A 67 -9.74 6.44 11.21
C VAL A 67 -8.68 5.95 10.21
N PRO A 68 -7.79 6.82 9.67
CA PRO A 68 -6.79 6.40 8.69
C PRO A 68 -5.97 5.17 9.11
N GLY A 69 -5.72 5.01 10.41
CA GLY A 69 -5.04 3.85 10.98
C GLY A 69 -5.73 2.50 10.76
N GLN A 70 -7.06 2.47 10.61
CA GLN A 70 -7.82 1.24 10.33
C GLN A 70 -7.45 0.64 8.96
N ARG A 71 -7.14 1.49 7.97
CA ARG A 71 -6.69 1.04 6.64
C ARG A 71 -5.32 0.35 6.70
N TRP A 72 -4.47 0.71 7.66
CA TRP A 72 -3.19 0.02 7.85
C TRP A 72 -3.39 -1.42 8.31
N PHE A 73 -4.35 -1.67 9.21
CA PHE A 73 -4.68 -3.02 9.65
C PHE A 73 -5.29 -3.85 8.51
N ASP A 74 -6.17 -3.27 7.70
CA ASP A 74 -6.69 -3.93 6.51
C ASP A 74 -5.58 -4.28 5.51
N ALA A 75 -4.64 -3.37 5.28
CA ALA A 75 -3.46 -3.65 4.46
C ALA A 75 -2.59 -4.80 5.02
N LEU A 76 -2.34 -4.85 6.33
CA LEU A 76 -1.61 -5.95 6.96
C LEU A 76 -2.37 -7.29 6.83
N ARG A 77 -3.70 -7.28 6.98
CA ARG A 77 -4.55 -8.45 6.71
C ARG A 77 -4.45 -8.86 5.24
N GLY A 78 -4.39 -7.90 4.32
CA GLY A 78 -4.13 -8.13 2.89
C GLY A 78 -2.80 -8.82 2.64
N PHE A 79 -1.73 -8.40 3.34
CA PHE A 79 -0.41 -9.04 3.25
C PHE A 79 -0.45 -10.49 3.73
N ILE A 80 -1.04 -10.75 4.89
CA ILE A 80 -1.21 -12.11 5.42
C ILE A 80 -2.04 -12.97 4.46
N ALA A 81 -3.15 -12.42 3.93
CA ALA A 81 -4.03 -13.13 3.00
C ALA A 81 -3.30 -13.52 1.70
N LEU A 82 -2.46 -12.62 1.15
CA LEU A 82 -1.63 -12.91 -0.01
C LEU A 82 -0.66 -14.05 0.26
N LEU A 83 0.11 -13.98 1.35
CA LEU A 83 1.04 -15.05 1.71
C LEU A 83 0.31 -16.37 1.94
N HIS A 84 -0.82 -16.36 2.66
CA HIS A 84 -1.63 -17.53 2.96
C HIS A 84 -2.11 -18.26 1.68
N GLN A 85 -2.55 -17.50 0.67
CA GLN A 85 -3.06 -18.03 -0.58
C GLN A 85 -1.94 -18.50 -1.52
N GLY A 86 -0.89 -17.68 -1.66
CA GLY A 86 0.07 -17.81 -2.73
C GLY A 86 1.40 -18.46 -2.37
N TYR A 87 1.72 -18.63 -1.08
CA TYR A 87 3.00 -19.17 -0.66
C TYR A 87 3.24 -20.60 -1.14
N ARG A 88 4.46 -20.87 -1.60
CA ARG A 88 5.02 -22.18 -1.95
C ARG A 88 6.51 -22.17 -1.58
N GLU A 89 7.12 -23.34 -1.38
CA GLU A 89 8.55 -23.48 -1.03
C GLU A 89 9.46 -22.64 -1.94
N HIS A 90 9.29 -22.74 -3.27
CA HIS A 90 10.08 -21.97 -4.25
C HIS A 90 9.86 -20.44 -4.21
N ARG A 91 8.84 -19.96 -3.48
CA ARG A 91 8.52 -18.53 -3.30
C ARG A 91 8.95 -18.01 -1.94
N HIS A 92 9.65 -18.80 -1.15
CA HIS A 92 10.02 -18.44 0.21
C HIS A 92 10.85 -17.15 0.28
N GLN A 93 11.81 -16.98 -0.63
CA GLN A 93 12.62 -15.76 -0.69
C GLN A 93 11.78 -14.51 -1.00
N ALA A 94 10.73 -14.63 -1.81
CA ALA A 94 9.80 -13.52 -2.03
C ALA A 94 9.05 -13.15 -0.74
N ALA A 95 8.71 -14.13 0.10
CA ALA A 95 8.02 -13.87 1.37
C ALA A 95 8.95 -13.13 2.36
N VAL A 96 10.20 -13.58 2.48
CA VAL A 96 11.25 -12.93 3.28
C VAL A 96 11.47 -11.50 2.78
N ALA A 97 11.67 -11.32 1.47
CA ALA A 97 11.92 -10.01 0.87
C ALA A 97 10.74 -9.06 1.04
N SER A 98 9.51 -9.53 0.86
CA SER A 98 8.31 -8.71 1.07
C SER A 98 8.12 -8.32 2.54
N ALA A 99 8.30 -9.25 3.49
CA ALA A 99 8.23 -8.94 4.92
C ALA A 99 9.30 -7.92 5.33
N ARG A 100 10.54 -8.09 4.84
CA ARG A 100 11.63 -7.16 5.07
C ARG A 100 11.38 -5.80 4.42
N PHE A 101 10.85 -5.76 3.20
CA PHE A 101 10.55 -4.48 2.57
C PHE A 101 9.49 -3.71 3.37
N LEU A 102 8.44 -4.40 3.81
CA LEU A 102 7.39 -3.82 4.65
C LEU A 102 7.93 -3.41 6.03
N SER A 103 8.87 -4.14 6.63
CA SER A 103 9.44 -3.76 7.93
C SER A 103 10.10 -2.38 7.92
N HIS A 104 10.65 -1.97 6.79
CA HIS A 104 11.31 -0.67 6.63
C HIS A 104 10.37 0.42 6.10
N ASN A 105 9.34 0.04 5.35
CA ASN A 105 8.56 0.99 4.55
C ASN A 105 7.09 1.08 4.95
N PHE A 106 6.54 0.13 5.72
CA PHE A 106 5.16 0.21 6.17
C PHE A 106 5.01 1.25 7.29
N PRO A 107 3.86 1.95 7.42
CA PRO A 107 3.70 2.99 8.46
C PRO A 107 3.70 2.45 9.89
N VAL A 108 3.30 1.20 10.10
CA VAL A 108 3.14 0.61 11.43
C VAL A 108 3.73 -0.79 11.47
N LYS A 109 3.94 -1.32 12.67
CA LYS A 109 4.35 -2.72 12.88
C LYS A 109 5.68 -3.10 12.21
N GLY A 110 6.56 -2.13 11.97
CA GLY A 110 7.85 -2.37 11.32
C GLY A 110 8.71 -3.38 12.08
N ARG A 111 8.69 -3.37 13.42
CA ARG A 111 9.48 -4.27 14.27
C ARG A 111 8.94 -5.70 14.14
N GLU A 112 7.64 -5.86 14.24
CA GLU A 112 6.97 -7.15 14.11
C GLU A 112 7.13 -7.74 12.70
N LEU A 113 7.08 -6.92 11.65
CA LEU A 113 7.39 -7.32 10.28
C LEU A 113 8.87 -7.71 10.11
N GLY A 114 9.77 -7.00 10.79
CA GLY A 114 11.20 -7.33 10.83
C GLY A 114 11.46 -8.67 11.50
N HIS A 115 10.80 -8.93 12.63
CA HIS A 115 10.83 -10.25 13.29
C HIS A 115 10.28 -11.35 12.38
N LEU A 116 9.18 -11.11 11.65
CA LEU A 116 8.66 -12.08 10.67
C LEU A 116 9.68 -12.37 9.57
N ALA A 117 10.29 -11.34 8.99
CA ALA A 117 11.31 -11.51 7.96
C ALA A 117 12.49 -12.35 8.47
N GLU A 118 12.93 -12.10 9.70
CA GLU A 118 14.04 -12.82 10.33
C GLU A 118 13.66 -14.27 10.67
N GLU A 119 12.46 -14.50 11.22
CA GLU A 119 11.96 -15.85 11.49
C GLU A 119 11.85 -16.68 10.20
N LEU A 120 11.30 -16.09 9.13
CA LEU A 120 11.21 -16.75 7.83
C LEU A 120 12.62 -17.09 7.32
N ARG A 121 13.56 -16.14 7.37
CA ARG A 121 14.95 -16.33 6.94
C ARG A 121 15.65 -17.46 7.69
N GLN A 122 15.48 -17.54 9.01
CA GLN A 122 16.12 -18.55 9.85
C GLN A 122 15.55 -19.95 9.60
N ARG A 123 14.22 -20.07 9.42
CA ARG A 123 13.57 -21.36 9.13
C ARG A 123 13.88 -21.87 7.73
N GLY A 124 14.07 -20.98 6.78
CA GLY A 124 14.23 -21.32 5.37
C GLY A 124 12.93 -21.85 4.74
N PRO A 125 13.01 -22.41 3.51
CA PRO A 125 11.83 -22.82 2.75
C PRO A 125 10.97 -23.88 3.46
N ILE A 126 9.74 -23.51 3.79
CA ILE A 126 8.74 -24.41 4.39
C ILE A 126 7.99 -25.15 3.27
N ARG A 127 8.01 -26.49 3.32
CA ARG A 127 7.37 -27.36 2.32
C ARG A 127 5.85 -27.48 2.50
N ASP A 128 5.39 -27.69 3.73
CA ASP A 128 3.97 -27.83 4.04
C ASP A 128 3.29 -26.46 4.11
N PRO A 129 2.35 -26.13 3.21
CA PRO A 129 1.61 -24.87 3.29
C PRO A 129 0.86 -24.72 4.62
N ARG A 130 0.42 -25.80 5.26
CA ARG A 130 -0.30 -25.71 6.55
C ARG A 130 0.62 -25.30 7.70
N GLU A 131 1.87 -25.73 7.68
CA GLU A 131 2.89 -25.26 8.62
C GLU A 131 3.14 -23.75 8.43
N PHE A 132 3.34 -23.31 7.19
CA PHE A 132 3.54 -21.89 6.89
C PHE A 132 2.35 -21.01 7.33
N ARG A 133 1.12 -21.49 7.15
CA ARG A 133 -0.09 -20.79 7.60
C ARG A 133 -0.17 -20.69 9.12
N ARG A 134 0.20 -21.75 9.85
CA ARG A 134 0.25 -21.75 11.32
C ARG A 134 1.31 -20.77 11.84
N LEU A 135 2.45 -20.68 11.16
CA LEU A 135 3.48 -19.67 11.46
C LEU A 135 2.89 -18.26 11.31
N LEU A 136 2.27 -17.95 10.17
CA LEU A 136 1.67 -16.63 9.94
C LEU A 136 0.57 -16.29 10.95
N ALA A 137 -0.31 -17.24 11.27
CA ALA A 137 -1.36 -17.06 12.28
C ALA A 137 -0.77 -16.77 13.67
N THR A 138 0.28 -17.50 14.05
CA THR A 138 0.98 -17.29 15.33
C THR A 138 1.63 -15.91 15.38
N TRP A 139 2.34 -15.53 14.31
CA TRP A 139 2.93 -14.20 14.18
C TRP A 139 1.86 -13.09 14.27
N ALA A 140 0.78 -13.19 13.49
CA ALA A 140 -0.30 -12.21 13.46
C ALA A 140 -0.91 -11.98 14.85
N ARG A 141 -1.29 -13.07 15.54
CA ARG A 141 -1.82 -13.01 16.91
C ARG A 141 -0.83 -12.37 17.89
N SER A 142 0.44 -12.79 17.87
CA SER A 142 1.47 -12.21 18.74
C SER A 142 1.75 -10.73 18.47
N SER A 143 1.47 -10.28 17.23
CA SER A 143 1.65 -8.89 16.80
C SER A 143 0.41 -8.02 17.02
N GLY A 144 -0.68 -8.58 17.57
CA GLY A 144 -1.96 -7.89 17.71
C GLY A 144 -2.64 -7.58 16.38
N ILE A 145 -2.34 -8.35 15.32
CA ILE A 145 -2.99 -8.27 14.02
C ILE A 145 -4.07 -9.38 14.00
N PRO A 146 -5.36 -9.06 13.84
CA PRO A 146 -6.40 -10.07 13.75
C PRO A 146 -6.09 -11.09 12.65
N ASP A 147 -6.14 -12.38 12.99
CA ASP A 147 -5.91 -13.44 12.03
C ASP A 147 -7.03 -13.42 10.97
N PRO A 148 -6.72 -13.21 9.67
CA PRO A 148 -7.73 -13.24 8.63
C PRO A 148 -8.44 -14.59 8.46
N LEU A 149 -7.95 -15.67 9.09
CA LEU A 149 -8.55 -17.01 9.07
C LEU A 149 -9.44 -17.30 10.29
N GLU A 150 -9.18 -16.68 11.43
CA GLU A 150 -10.03 -16.80 12.64
C GLU A 150 -11.24 -15.88 12.59
N ALA A 151 -11.14 -14.79 11.81
CA ALA A 151 -12.28 -13.98 11.43
C ALA A 151 -13.36 -14.92 10.87
N SER A 152 -14.42 -15.12 11.65
CA SER A 152 -15.61 -15.84 11.24
C SER A 152 -16.07 -15.30 9.87
N LYS A 153 -16.86 -16.06 9.13
CA LYS A 153 -17.36 -15.66 7.78
C LYS A 153 -18.02 -14.27 7.71
N GLU A 154 -18.21 -13.59 8.84
CA GLU A 154 -18.87 -12.30 9.02
C GLU A 154 -17.94 -11.17 9.52
N GLU A 155 -16.68 -11.44 9.93
CA GLU A 155 -15.74 -10.38 10.31
C GLU A 155 -15.11 -9.72 9.07
N LYS A 156 -15.92 -8.82 8.50
CA LYS A 156 -15.58 -7.85 7.46
C LYS A 156 -14.24 -7.19 7.76
N TYR A 157 -13.44 -6.92 6.73
CA TYR A 157 -12.34 -5.99 6.88
C TYR A 157 -12.88 -4.64 7.41
N MET A 158 -12.08 -3.89 8.16
CA MET A 158 -12.58 -2.71 8.86
C MET A 158 -13.14 -1.67 7.88
N THR A 159 -12.43 -1.47 6.78
CA THR A 159 -12.70 -0.45 5.76
C THR A 159 -12.92 -1.06 4.37
N CYS A 160 -12.58 -2.34 4.20
CA CYS A 160 -12.57 -3.00 2.90
C CYS A 160 -13.74 -3.98 2.71
N ASP A 161 -14.30 -3.96 1.50
CA ASP A 161 -15.26 -4.99 1.07
C ASP A 161 -14.53 -6.04 0.22
N GLY A 162 -14.00 -7.06 0.89
CA GLY A 162 -13.35 -8.20 0.25
C GLY A 162 -11.83 -8.10 0.04
N SER A 163 -11.28 -9.22 -0.45
CA SER A 163 -9.83 -9.46 -0.55
C SER A 163 -9.12 -8.54 -1.55
N THR A 164 -9.76 -8.21 -2.66
CA THR A 164 -9.22 -7.28 -3.65
C THR A 164 -8.98 -5.91 -3.04
N CYS A 165 -9.90 -5.42 -2.21
CA CYS A 165 -9.75 -4.12 -1.54
C CYS A 165 -8.52 -4.09 -0.64
N VAL A 166 -8.33 -5.08 0.23
CA VAL A 166 -7.18 -5.08 1.16
C VAL A 166 -5.84 -5.23 0.46
N ILE A 167 -5.79 -5.94 -0.68
CA ILE A 167 -4.58 -6.05 -1.51
C ILE A 167 -4.22 -4.67 -2.09
N TRP A 168 -5.18 -3.97 -2.67
CA TRP A 168 -4.93 -2.62 -3.19
C TRP A 168 -4.57 -1.64 -2.08
N THR A 169 -5.25 -1.72 -0.94
CA THR A 169 -4.93 -0.91 0.24
C THR A 169 -3.49 -1.15 0.71
N LEU A 170 -3.02 -2.41 0.74
CA LEU A 170 -1.63 -2.72 1.05
C LEU A 170 -0.65 -2.04 0.10
N LEU A 171 -0.86 -2.17 -1.22
CA LEU A 171 0.02 -1.57 -2.21
C LEU A 171 0.03 -0.04 -2.08
N HIS A 172 -1.13 0.59 -1.97
CA HIS A 172 -1.25 2.05 -1.85
C HIS A 172 -0.64 2.60 -0.57
N VAL A 173 -0.94 2.00 0.58
CA VAL A 173 -0.38 2.43 1.87
C VAL A 173 1.14 2.33 1.83
N THR A 174 1.67 1.22 1.31
CA THR A 174 3.12 1.00 1.23
C THR A 174 3.79 2.02 0.31
N LEU A 175 3.30 2.21 -0.93
CA LEU A 175 3.91 3.16 -1.86
C LEU A 175 3.78 4.62 -1.39
N THR A 176 2.66 4.96 -0.73
CA THR A 176 2.48 6.29 -0.15
C THR A 176 3.45 6.53 1.00
N ALA A 177 3.70 5.51 1.82
CA ALA A 177 4.66 5.57 2.91
C ALA A 177 6.11 5.73 2.40
N VAL A 178 6.49 4.97 1.36
CA VAL A 178 7.78 5.14 0.66
C VAL A 178 7.90 6.56 0.12
N ALA A 179 6.87 7.04 -0.58
CA ALA A 179 6.86 8.38 -1.15
C ALA A 179 7.01 9.48 -0.09
N ALA A 180 6.25 9.38 1.00
CA ALA A 180 6.28 10.35 2.10
C ALA A 180 7.66 10.41 2.76
N ARG A 181 8.31 9.26 3.02
CA ARG A 181 9.68 9.22 3.55
C ARG A 181 10.68 9.80 2.55
N GLY A 182 10.58 9.42 1.28
CA GLY A 182 11.48 9.90 0.22
C GLY A 182 11.39 11.41 -0.04
N ILE A 183 10.19 12.01 0.07
CA ILE A 183 9.98 13.45 -0.10
C ILE A 183 10.45 14.23 1.13
N SER A 184 10.08 13.77 2.32
CA SER A 184 10.30 14.54 3.56
C SER A 184 11.69 14.33 4.16
N GLY A 185 12.33 13.20 3.86
CA GLY A 185 13.52 12.72 4.58
C GLY A 185 13.24 12.40 6.06
N ARG A 186 11.97 12.33 6.47
CA ARG A 186 11.56 12.08 7.85
C ARG A 186 11.05 10.66 8.02
N THR A 187 11.21 10.16 9.23
CA THR A 187 10.54 8.95 9.72
C THR A 187 9.02 9.18 9.83
N LEU A 188 8.22 8.17 9.53
CA LEU A 188 6.76 8.20 9.72
C LEU A 188 6.39 7.89 11.18
N LEU A 189 5.16 8.25 11.56
CA LEU A 189 4.54 7.86 12.83
C LEU A 189 4.57 6.33 12.97
N GLY A 190 5.22 5.80 14.00
CA GLY A 190 5.38 4.35 14.22
C GLY A 190 6.75 3.78 13.88
N ASP A 191 7.71 4.61 13.46
CA ASP A 191 9.10 4.23 13.15
C ASP A 191 9.96 3.88 14.38
N GLU A 192 9.36 3.59 15.56
CA GLU A 192 10.06 2.97 16.71
C GLU A 192 10.73 1.63 16.37
N SER A 193 10.42 1.11 15.19
CA SER A 193 11.00 -0.08 14.57
C SER A 193 12.33 0.14 13.85
N LEU A 194 12.66 1.38 13.44
CA LEU A 194 13.88 1.70 12.70
C LEU A 194 15.07 2.04 13.61
N ALA A 195 14.82 2.27 14.90
CA ALA A 195 15.85 2.64 15.87
C ALA A 195 16.57 1.44 16.53
N VAL A 196 16.19 0.19 16.23
CA VAL A 196 16.66 -0.97 17.01
C VAL A 196 18.15 -1.29 16.77
N ASP A 197 18.74 -0.95 15.62
CA ASP A 197 20.13 -1.33 15.30
C ASP A 197 21.05 -0.15 14.92
N GLY A 198 20.65 1.10 15.18
CA GLY A 198 21.46 2.28 14.82
C GLY A 198 21.70 2.44 13.31
N GLN A 199 21.09 1.59 12.48
CA GLN A 199 21.09 1.74 11.03
C GLN A 199 20.14 2.88 10.68
N VAL A 200 20.66 3.88 9.96
CA VAL A 200 19.84 4.96 9.43
C VAL A 200 18.77 4.34 8.54
N ALA A 201 17.50 4.54 8.91
CA ALA A 201 16.34 4.18 8.12
C ALA A 201 16.55 4.59 6.66
N HIS A 202 16.88 3.63 5.79
CA HIS A 202 16.99 3.93 4.38
C HIS A 202 15.56 3.96 3.83
N ALA A 203 15.10 5.15 3.45
CA ALA A 203 13.86 5.28 2.69
C ALA A 203 13.98 4.38 1.46
N GLY A 204 13.03 3.45 1.29
CA GLY A 204 13.06 2.53 0.16
C GLY A 204 13.17 3.31 -1.15
N ARG A 205 14.02 2.83 -2.06
CA ARG A 205 14.19 3.47 -3.35
C ARG A 205 12.97 3.23 -4.24
N ILE A 206 12.81 4.07 -5.27
CA ILE A 206 11.70 3.96 -6.22
C ILE A 206 11.70 2.59 -6.92
N ASP A 207 12.87 2.12 -7.35
CA ASP A 207 13.05 0.82 -8.00
C ASP A 207 12.73 -0.35 -7.05
N GLU A 208 13.11 -0.24 -5.78
CA GLU A 208 12.76 -1.25 -4.76
C GLU A 208 11.26 -1.31 -4.50
N ALA A 209 10.58 -0.15 -4.44
CA ALA A 209 9.14 -0.08 -4.24
C ALA A 209 8.36 -0.67 -5.43
N LEU A 210 8.78 -0.39 -6.66
CA LEU A 210 8.24 -1.02 -7.87
C LEU A 210 8.53 -2.54 -7.89
N GLY A 211 9.74 -2.94 -7.50
CA GLY A 211 10.15 -4.33 -7.39
C GLY A 211 9.32 -5.10 -6.37
N PHE A 212 9.00 -4.47 -5.22
CA PHE A 212 8.11 -5.02 -4.21
C PHE A 212 6.71 -5.29 -4.78
N VAL A 213 6.10 -4.32 -5.46
CA VAL A 213 4.77 -4.46 -6.07
C VAL A 213 4.74 -5.63 -7.06
N ARG A 214 5.72 -5.67 -7.97
CA ARG A 214 5.85 -6.74 -8.96
C ARG A 214 6.00 -8.11 -8.30
N THR A 215 6.92 -8.22 -7.33
CA THR A 215 7.20 -9.46 -6.59
C THR A 215 5.97 -9.95 -5.85
N LEU A 216 5.26 -9.06 -5.17
CA LEU A 216 4.09 -9.43 -4.37
C LEU A 216 2.96 -9.98 -5.26
N VAL A 217 2.68 -9.31 -6.39
CA VAL A 217 1.66 -9.77 -7.35
C VAL A 217 2.08 -11.08 -8.01
N GLU A 218 3.30 -11.17 -8.50
CA GLU A 218 3.83 -12.35 -9.18
C GLU A 218 3.83 -13.59 -8.26
N ALA A 219 4.36 -13.44 -7.04
CA ALA A 219 4.51 -14.54 -6.11
C ALA A 219 3.19 -14.93 -5.44
N PHE A 220 2.35 -13.97 -5.05
CA PHE A 220 1.31 -14.25 -4.06
C PHE A 220 -0.13 -14.05 -4.54
N LEU A 221 -0.39 -13.27 -5.60
CA LEU A 221 -1.75 -13.10 -6.10
C LEU A 221 -2.31 -14.43 -6.64
N SER A 222 -3.46 -14.87 -6.14
CA SER A 222 -4.07 -16.15 -6.50
C SER A 222 -4.88 -16.09 -7.80
N CYS A 223 -5.51 -14.94 -8.10
CA CYS A 223 -6.22 -14.73 -9.35
C CYS A 223 -5.24 -14.72 -10.54
N ARG A 224 -5.18 -15.83 -11.30
CA ARG A 224 -4.28 -15.98 -12.45
C ARG A 224 -4.56 -14.96 -13.57
N PRO A 225 -5.82 -14.72 -14.02
CA PRO A 225 -6.09 -13.69 -15.02
C PRO A 225 -5.66 -12.29 -14.55
N CYS A 226 -5.98 -11.93 -13.30
CA CYS A 226 -5.60 -10.65 -12.71
C CYS A 226 -4.08 -10.48 -12.68
N LYS A 227 -3.35 -11.52 -12.24
CA LYS A 227 -1.88 -11.53 -12.22
C LYS A 227 -1.29 -11.35 -13.62
N VAL A 228 -1.76 -12.12 -14.60
CA VAL A 228 -1.25 -12.04 -15.98
C VAL A 228 -1.51 -10.67 -16.57
N SER A 229 -2.72 -10.12 -16.39
CA SER A 229 -3.04 -8.76 -16.87
C SER A 229 -2.16 -7.72 -16.18
N PHE A 230 -2.08 -7.75 -14.85
CA PHE A 230 -1.27 -6.80 -14.09
C PHE A 230 0.20 -6.84 -14.50
N LEU A 231 0.81 -8.03 -14.58
CA LEU A 231 2.23 -8.15 -14.95
C LEU A 231 2.48 -7.72 -16.40
N ARG A 232 1.58 -8.04 -17.34
CA ARG A 232 1.67 -7.52 -18.71
C ARG A 232 1.65 -6.00 -18.75
N ASP A 233 0.75 -5.39 -17.98
CA ASP A 233 0.60 -3.93 -17.96
C ASP A 233 1.78 -3.27 -17.23
N PHE A 234 2.28 -3.89 -16.17
CA PHE A 234 3.49 -3.49 -15.46
C PHE A 234 4.71 -3.52 -16.38
N ASP A 235 5.00 -4.67 -17.00
CA ASP A 235 6.16 -4.87 -17.86
C ASP A 235 6.04 -4.03 -19.16
N GLY A 236 4.81 -3.83 -19.66
CA GLY A 236 4.48 -3.00 -20.82
C GLY A 236 4.40 -1.49 -20.54
N CYS A 237 4.92 -1.00 -19.41
CA CYS A 237 4.96 0.42 -19.05
C CYS A 237 3.60 1.14 -19.01
N LYS A 238 2.48 0.42 -18.84
CA LYS A 238 1.14 1.04 -18.81
C LYS A 238 1.02 2.01 -17.64
N TYR A 239 0.13 2.99 -17.81
CA TYR A 239 -0.17 4.03 -16.82
C TYR A 239 1.04 4.89 -16.41
N GLY A 240 2.11 4.88 -17.21
CA GLY A 240 3.32 5.66 -16.96
C GLY A 240 4.29 5.00 -15.98
N ARG A 241 4.21 3.68 -15.73
CA ARG A 241 5.13 2.98 -14.80
C ARG A 241 6.60 3.29 -15.05
N CYS A 242 7.02 3.26 -16.31
CA CYS A 242 8.42 3.47 -16.70
C CYS A 242 8.88 4.92 -16.59
N ALA A 243 7.94 5.86 -16.46
CA ALA A 243 8.22 7.27 -16.26
C ALA A 243 8.25 7.66 -14.76
N VAL A 244 7.99 6.72 -13.85
CA VAL A 244 8.10 6.95 -12.40
C VAL A 244 9.57 7.19 -12.04
N SER A 245 9.92 8.46 -11.92
CA SER A 245 11.30 8.93 -11.69
C SER A 245 11.45 9.68 -10.36
N ASP A 246 10.35 10.01 -9.70
CA ASP A 246 10.32 10.66 -8.39
C ASP A 246 9.31 9.97 -7.45
N PHE A 247 9.44 10.27 -6.16
CA PHE A 247 8.62 9.70 -5.10
C PHE A 247 7.13 10.06 -5.20
N ARG A 248 6.78 11.24 -5.72
CA ARG A 248 5.37 11.65 -5.90
C ARG A 248 4.69 10.80 -6.98
N ALA A 249 5.44 10.38 -7.99
CA ALA A 249 4.92 9.56 -9.08
C ALA A 249 4.56 8.12 -8.66
N LEU A 250 5.15 7.56 -7.58
CA LEU A 250 4.89 6.19 -7.12
C LEU A 250 3.40 5.90 -6.81
N PRO A 251 2.77 6.59 -5.83
CA PRO A 251 1.37 6.33 -5.51
C PRO A 251 0.42 6.74 -6.65
N LEU A 252 0.78 7.76 -7.43
CA LEU A 252 -0.01 8.22 -8.58
C LEU A 252 -0.06 7.18 -9.72
N TRP A 253 1.06 6.53 -10.02
CA TRP A 253 1.10 5.47 -11.01
C TRP A 253 0.17 4.32 -10.63
N LEU A 254 0.30 3.82 -9.40
CA LEU A 254 -0.52 2.71 -8.92
C LEU A 254 -2.00 3.09 -8.92
N TRP A 255 -2.30 4.35 -8.58
CA TRP A 255 -3.65 4.88 -8.57
C TRP A 255 -4.30 4.89 -9.97
N ARG A 256 -3.56 5.28 -11.02
CA ARG A 256 -4.03 5.20 -12.42
C ARG A 256 -4.35 3.76 -12.85
N GLY A 257 -3.56 2.79 -12.40
CA GLY A 257 -3.76 1.38 -12.73
C GLY A 257 -5.01 0.75 -12.09
N ARG A 258 -5.56 1.33 -11.02
CA ARG A 258 -6.76 0.82 -10.35
C ARG A 258 -8.06 1.13 -11.10
N GLN A 259 -8.06 2.13 -11.98
CA GLN A 259 -9.28 2.61 -12.65
C GLN A 259 -9.70 1.79 -13.88
N VAL A 260 -8.87 0.82 -14.30
CA VAL A 260 -9.09 -0.04 -15.47
C VAL A 260 -9.34 -1.47 -15.03
#